data_AF-A0A4P5U648-F1
#
_entry.id   AF-A0A4P5U648-F1
#
_cell.length_a   1.000
_cell.length_b   1.000
_cell.length_c   1.000
_cell.angle_alpha   90.00
_cell.angle_beta   90.00
_cell.angle_gamma   90.00
#
_symmetry.space_group_name_H-M   'P 1'
#
loop_
_entity.id
_entity.type
_entity.pdbx_description
1 polymer ?
#
loop_
_entity_poly.entity_id
_entity_poly.type
_entity_poly.pdbx_seq_one_letter_code
_entity_poly.pdbx_strand_id
1 'polypeptide(L)'
;MTHKQFLRLNNLFHMHEFFRFLHAIQKNTFTFVSREMDLLRQHIKPGEVYRRSDLEYYSTAIDRHLATLTKDGTLIKLNQGLYYAPKQSKFGVVPPDDRQVVERFLKDEDFLLVSPNTFNSLGLGLTQLYNTTWVYNHKRKGEFQLNGKTFEFKLKSSFPKIITREYLLVDLLNNIEDLAEDQSQTLDKLPNNIDSFNADALMKATQLYGNGKTKRKLKSIVRYVFQHA
;
A
#
# COMPACT_ATOMS: atom_id res chain seq x y z
N MET A 1 42.52 -42.29 -47.64
CA MET A 1 42.15 -41.99 -46.23
C MET A 1 41.83 -43.28 -45.53
N THR A 2 42.39 -43.52 -44.35
CA THR A 2 42.06 -44.72 -43.56
C THR A 2 40.71 -44.54 -42.86
N HIS A 3 39.97 -45.64 -42.60
CA HIS A 3 38.65 -45.62 -41.95
C HIS A 3 38.65 -44.84 -40.61
N LYS A 4 39.77 -44.82 -39.88
CA LYS A 4 39.97 -44.02 -38.66
C LYS A 4 40.03 -42.50 -38.90
N GLN A 5 40.57 -42.05 -40.04
CA GLN A 5 40.61 -40.62 -40.39
C GLN A 5 39.21 -40.10 -40.77
N PHE A 6 38.41 -40.91 -41.46
CA PHE A 6 37.02 -40.58 -41.82
C PHE A 6 36.11 -40.45 -40.59
N LEU A 7 36.22 -41.39 -39.63
CA LEU A 7 35.49 -41.33 -38.36
C LEU A 7 35.86 -40.10 -37.50
N ARG A 8 37.13 -39.69 -37.48
CA ARG A 8 37.57 -38.47 -36.79
C ARG A 8 36.99 -37.20 -37.42
N LEU A 9 36.99 -37.12 -38.75
CA LEU A 9 36.43 -35.97 -39.48
C LEU A 9 34.91 -35.82 -39.26
N ASN A 10 34.16 -36.93 -39.29
CA ASN A 10 32.72 -36.89 -39.02
C ASN A 10 32.39 -36.48 -37.57
N ASN A 11 33.18 -36.93 -36.58
CA ASN A 11 32.99 -36.50 -35.18
C ASN A 11 33.31 -35.01 -34.97
N LEU A 12 34.35 -34.48 -35.64
CA LEU A 12 34.68 -33.05 -35.60
C LEU A 12 33.60 -32.19 -36.28
N PHE A 13 33.02 -32.66 -37.39
CA PHE A 13 31.93 -31.97 -38.08
C PHE A 13 30.67 -31.90 -37.21
N HIS A 14 30.26 -33.02 -36.59
CA HIS A 14 29.12 -33.03 -35.67
C HIS A 14 29.32 -32.16 -34.44
N MET A 15 30.53 -32.13 -33.87
CA MET A 15 30.87 -31.23 -32.77
C MET A 15 30.79 -29.76 -33.17
N HIS A 16 31.27 -29.39 -34.36
CA HIS A 16 31.19 -28.02 -34.86
C HIS A 16 29.73 -27.58 -35.09
N GLU A 17 28.90 -28.43 -35.68
CA GLU A 17 27.47 -28.14 -35.89
C GLU A 17 26.70 -28.05 -34.56
N PHE A 18 27.03 -28.89 -33.56
CA PHE A 18 26.48 -28.79 -32.21
C PHE A 18 26.86 -27.48 -31.52
N PHE A 19 28.12 -27.04 -31.63
CA PHE A 19 28.55 -25.74 -31.12
C PHE A 19 27.85 -24.57 -31.81
N ARG A 20 27.66 -24.62 -33.14
CA ARG A 20 26.90 -23.61 -33.88
C ARG A 20 25.44 -23.58 -33.46
N PHE A 21 24.81 -24.73 -33.23
CA PHE A 21 23.45 -24.84 -32.74
C PHE A 21 23.31 -24.24 -31.34
N LEU A 22 24.21 -24.58 -30.40
CA LEU A 22 24.23 -23.98 -29.07
C LEU A 22 24.45 -22.47 -29.11
N HIS A 23 25.37 -22.00 -29.96
CA HIS A 23 25.63 -20.56 -30.11
C HIS A 23 24.42 -19.83 -30.73
N ALA A 24 23.72 -20.44 -31.68
CA ALA A 24 22.48 -19.91 -32.24
C ALA A 24 21.35 -19.83 -31.21
N ILE A 25 21.17 -20.87 -30.37
CA ILE A 25 20.23 -20.85 -29.25
C ILE A 25 20.59 -19.75 -28.26
N GLN A 26 21.88 -19.63 -27.90
CA GLN A 26 22.35 -18.62 -26.96
C GLN A 26 22.16 -17.19 -27.50
N LYS A 27 22.39 -16.97 -28.80
CA LYS A 27 22.08 -15.69 -29.47
C LYS A 27 20.58 -15.40 -29.48
N ASN A 28 19.74 -16.35 -29.90
CA ASN A 28 18.29 -16.16 -29.96
C ASN A 28 17.69 -15.87 -28.59
N THR A 29 18.09 -16.63 -27.56
CA THR A 29 17.66 -16.40 -26.17
C THR A 29 18.11 -15.04 -25.65
N PHE A 30 19.34 -14.61 -25.95
CA PHE A 30 19.83 -13.29 -25.57
C PHE A 30 19.04 -12.15 -26.24
N THR A 31 18.78 -12.23 -27.55
CA THR A 31 17.95 -11.25 -28.27
C THR A 31 16.52 -11.21 -27.74
N PHE A 32 15.93 -12.35 -27.43
CA PHE A 32 14.56 -12.42 -26.90
C PHE A 32 14.46 -11.78 -25.50
N VAL A 33 15.40 -12.12 -24.60
CA VAL A 33 15.50 -11.54 -23.25
C VAL A 33 15.72 -10.02 -23.30
N SER A 34 16.53 -9.52 -24.23
CA SER A 34 16.72 -8.07 -24.41
C SER A 34 15.42 -7.37 -24.82
N ARG A 35 14.63 -7.97 -25.71
CA ARG A 35 13.36 -7.40 -26.19
C ARG A 35 12.29 -7.34 -25.09
N GLU A 36 12.19 -8.38 -24.26
CA GLU A 36 11.27 -8.37 -23.11
C GLU A 36 11.65 -7.29 -22.08
N MET A 37 12.94 -7.10 -21.82
CA MET A 37 13.43 -6.05 -20.92
C MET A 37 13.05 -4.66 -21.43
N ASP A 38 13.20 -4.41 -22.73
CA ASP A 38 12.81 -3.14 -23.35
C ASP A 38 11.30 -2.90 -23.23
N LEU A 39 10.49 -3.93 -23.47
CA LEU A 39 9.02 -3.87 -23.29
C LEU A 39 8.63 -3.57 -21.84
N LEU A 40 9.29 -4.20 -20.86
CA LEU A 40 9.09 -3.91 -19.44
C LEU A 40 9.37 -2.44 -19.12
N ARG A 41 10.52 -1.91 -19.58
CA ARG A 41 10.89 -0.50 -19.35
C ARG A 41 9.89 0.47 -19.93
N GLN A 42 9.29 0.16 -21.08
CA GLN A 42 8.25 1.00 -21.70
C GLN A 42 6.96 1.07 -20.87
N HIS A 43 6.66 0.04 -20.07
CA HIS A 43 5.46 -0.01 -19.23
C HIS A 43 5.68 0.54 -17.82
N ILE A 44 6.94 0.70 -17.39
CA ILE A 44 7.30 1.28 -16.11
C ILE A 44 7.30 2.80 -16.22
N LYS A 45 6.38 3.44 -15.50
CA LYS A 45 6.21 4.89 -15.47
C LYS A 45 6.78 5.44 -14.16
N PRO A 46 7.63 6.49 -14.20
CA PRO A 46 8.15 7.11 -12.98
C PRO A 46 7.01 7.66 -12.11
N GLY A 47 7.08 7.35 -10.81
CA GLY A 47 6.09 7.75 -9.81
C GLY A 47 5.05 6.67 -9.51
N GLU A 48 5.05 5.54 -10.23
CA GLU A 48 4.09 4.47 -10.06
C GLU A 48 4.61 3.31 -9.18
N VAL A 49 3.68 2.64 -8.51
CA VAL A 49 3.90 1.42 -7.73
C VAL A 49 3.31 0.23 -8.47
N TYR A 50 4.10 -0.83 -8.57
CA TYR A 50 3.78 -2.05 -9.29
C TYR A 50 3.85 -3.27 -8.38
N ARG A 51 2.93 -4.20 -8.59
CA ARG A 51 3.14 -5.59 -8.18
C ARG A 51 3.99 -6.31 -9.20
N ARG A 52 4.64 -7.40 -8.77
CA ARG A 52 5.20 -8.42 -9.69
C ARG A 52 4.17 -8.81 -10.77
N SER A 53 2.92 -9.07 -10.36
CA SER A 53 1.85 -9.49 -11.28
C SER A 53 1.44 -8.41 -12.28
N ASP A 54 1.66 -7.13 -11.97
CA ASP A 54 1.32 -6.04 -12.89
C ASP A 54 2.30 -5.99 -14.08
N LEU A 55 3.47 -6.63 -13.91
CA LEU A 55 4.57 -6.62 -14.87
C LEU A 55 4.80 -7.99 -15.54
N GLU A 56 4.16 -9.06 -15.06
CA GLU A 56 4.42 -10.43 -15.51
C GLU A 56 4.03 -10.68 -16.97
N TYR A 57 3.05 -9.94 -17.49
CA TYR A 57 2.63 -10.04 -18.90
C TYR A 57 3.73 -9.62 -19.89
N TYR A 58 4.67 -8.78 -19.46
CA TYR A 58 5.71 -8.21 -20.32
C TYR A 58 7.01 -9.02 -20.32
N SER A 59 7.10 -10.09 -19.50
CA SER A 59 8.27 -10.95 -19.50
C SER A 59 8.03 -12.35 -18.96
N THR A 60 8.53 -13.33 -19.71
CA THR A 60 8.60 -14.74 -19.30
C THR A 60 9.63 -15.02 -18.21
N ALA A 61 10.58 -14.10 -17.97
CA ALA A 61 11.64 -14.18 -16.96
C ALA A 61 11.51 -13.09 -15.89
N ILE A 62 10.28 -12.76 -15.49
CA ILE A 62 9.94 -11.59 -14.67
C ILE A 62 10.80 -11.44 -13.40
N ASP A 63 11.07 -12.51 -12.66
CA ASP A 63 11.83 -12.43 -11.41
C ASP A 63 13.29 -12.01 -11.63
N ARG A 64 13.91 -12.51 -12.72
CA ARG A 64 15.25 -12.09 -13.14
C ARG A 64 15.24 -10.62 -13.55
N HIS A 65 14.24 -10.19 -14.32
CA HIS A 65 14.16 -8.82 -14.80
C HIS A 65 13.90 -7.82 -13.68
N LEU A 66 13.02 -8.14 -12.73
CA LEU A 66 12.81 -7.32 -11.53
C LEU A 66 14.07 -7.19 -10.70
N ALA A 67 14.87 -8.26 -10.58
CA ALA A 67 16.17 -8.19 -9.91
C ALA A 67 17.14 -7.26 -10.65
N THR A 68 17.19 -7.32 -11.98
CA THR A 68 17.98 -6.39 -12.80
C THR A 68 17.52 -4.94 -12.63
N LEU A 69 16.23 -4.68 -12.77
CA LEU A 69 15.63 -3.35 -12.63
C LEU A 69 15.75 -2.78 -11.21
N THR A 70 15.81 -3.65 -10.19
CA THR A 70 16.08 -3.21 -8.82
C THR A 70 17.55 -2.87 -8.64
N LYS A 71 18.45 -3.68 -9.21
CA LYS A 71 19.90 -3.48 -9.11
C LYS A 71 20.36 -2.20 -9.81
N ASP A 72 19.75 -1.85 -10.93
CA ASP A 72 20.09 -0.64 -11.69
C ASP A 72 19.34 0.62 -11.24
N GLY A 73 18.46 0.51 -10.24
CA GLY A 73 17.71 1.64 -9.67
C GLY A 73 16.47 2.06 -10.45
N THR A 74 16.11 1.36 -11.54
CA THR A 74 14.84 1.60 -12.26
C THR A 74 13.63 1.30 -11.38
N LEU A 75 13.76 0.35 -10.45
CA LEU A 75 12.75 0.00 -9.45
C LEU A 75 13.37 -0.02 -8.05
N ILE A 76 12.58 0.33 -7.04
CA ILE A 76 12.90 0.20 -5.63
C ILE A 76 11.95 -0.85 -5.04
N LYS A 77 12.47 -1.89 -4.40
CA LYS A 77 11.64 -2.90 -3.73
C LYS A 77 11.04 -2.32 -2.45
N LEU A 78 9.72 -2.24 -2.36
CA LEU A 78 8.99 -1.72 -1.19
C LEU A 78 8.63 -2.80 -0.18
N ASN A 79 8.28 -3.99 -0.68
CA ASN A 79 7.98 -5.21 0.07
C ASN A 79 8.06 -6.41 -0.90
N GLN A 80 7.81 -7.63 -0.44
CA GLN A 80 7.76 -8.81 -1.28
C GLN A 80 6.73 -8.65 -2.41
N GLY A 81 7.20 -8.69 -3.65
CA GLY A 81 6.37 -8.55 -4.84
C GLY A 81 5.80 -7.15 -5.07
N LEU A 82 6.29 -6.11 -4.37
CA LEU A 82 5.85 -4.72 -4.52
C LEU A 82 7.04 -3.81 -4.80
N TYR A 83 6.95 -2.99 -5.85
CA TYR A 83 8.05 -2.21 -6.41
C TYR A 83 7.59 -0.79 -6.72
N TYR A 84 8.47 0.19 -6.53
CA TYR A 84 8.24 1.59 -6.88
C TYR A 84 9.19 2.02 -7.99
N ALA A 85 8.67 2.69 -9.02
CA ALA A 85 9.49 3.33 -10.04
C ALA A 85 9.80 4.77 -9.60
N PRO A 86 11.02 5.09 -9.15
CA PRO A 86 11.31 6.38 -8.54
C PRO A 86 11.14 7.53 -9.54
N LYS A 87 10.38 8.55 -9.12
CA LYS A 87 10.30 9.84 -9.82
C LYS A 87 11.31 10.82 -9.22
N GLN A 88 12.07 11.48 -10.08
CA GLN A 88 13.01 12.53 -9.66
C GLN A 88 12.31 13.90 -9.58
N SER A 89 12.70 14.66 -8.57
CA SER A 89 12.38 16.09 -8.41
C SER A 89 13.67 16.91 -8.28
N LYS A 90 13.55 18.24 -8.21
CA LYS A 90 14.68 19.13 -7.91
C LYS A 90 15.34 18.83 -6.56
N PHE A 91 14.63 18.14 -5.66
CA PHE A 91 15.09 17.81 -4.30
C PHE A 91 15.44 16.32 -4.14
N GLY A 92 15.57 15.57 -5.25
CA GLY A 92 15.86 14.14 -5.24
C GLY A 92 14.62 13.27 -5.46
N VAL A 93 14.73 11.99 -5.08
CA VAL A 93 13.68 10.98 -5.28
C VAL A 93 12.44 11.34 -4.47
N VAL A 94 11.31 11.45 -5.16
CA VAL A 94 10.01 11.64 -4.54
C VAL A 94 9.58 10.31 -3.92
N PRO A 95 9.17 10.26 -2.64
CA PRO A 95 8.63 9.03 -2.05
C PRO A 95 7.35 8.60 -2.77
N PRO A 96 7.04 7.29 -2.82
CA PRO A 96 5.78 6.82 -3.38
C PRO A 96 4.60 7.37 -2.57
N ASP A 97 3.48 7.57 -3.25
CA ASP A 97 2.22 7.95 -2.61
C ASP A 97 1.69 6.80 -1.74
N ASP A 98 1.38 7.07 -0.48
CA ASP A 98 0.96 6.04 0.48
C ASP A 98 -0.36 5.36 0.07
N ARG A 99 -1.29 6.11 -0.56
CA ARG A 99 -2.53 5.54 -1.08
C ARG A 99 -2.22 4.56 -2.20
N GLN A 100 -1.36 4.92 -3.15
CA GLN A 100 -0.96 4.02 -4.22
C GLN A 100 -0.24 2.77 -3.70
N VAL A 101 0.64 2.91 -2.70
CA VAL A 101 1.32 1.77 -2.06
C VAL A 101 0.32 0.82 -1.42
N VAL A 102 -0.63 1.34 -0.65
CA VAL A 102 -1.64 0.54 0.04
C VAL A 102 -2.64 -0.08 -0.93
N GLU A 103 -3.10 0.66 -1.94
CA GLU A 103 -3.99 0.18 -3.00
C GLU A 103 -3.37 -1.01 -3.72
N ARG A 104 -2.13 -0.83 -4.16
CA ARG A 104 -1.34 -1.90 -4.77
C ARG A 104 -1.14 -3.00 -3.77
N PHE A 105 -0.84 -2.77 -2.49
CA PHE A 105 -0.70 -3.85 -1.50
C PHE A 105 -2.00 -4.64 -1.21
N LEU A 106 -3.17 -4.01 -1.31
CA LEU A 106 -4.47 -4.64 -1.08
C LEU A 106 -5.07 -5.32 -2.31
N LYS A 107 -4.69 -4.90 -3.54
CA LYS A 107 -5.50 -5.13 -4.76
C LYS A 107 -6.91 -4.58 -4.57
N ASP A 108 -7.00 -3.37 -4.04
CA ASP A 108 -8.27 -2.73 -3.75
C ASP A 108 -8.14 -1.23 -3.69
N GLU A 109 -9.14 -0.52 -4.18
CA GLU A 109 -9.29 0.93 -4.04
C GLU A 109 -10.25 1.33 -2.91
N ASP A 110 -11.05 0.36 -2.41
CA ASP A 110 -12.00 0.56 -1.32
C ASP A 110 -11.33 0.39 0.04
N PHE A 111 -10.60 1.43 0.44
CA PHE A 111 -9.99 1.57 1.75
C PHE A 111 -9.88 3.04 2.14
N LEU A 112 -9.76 3.29 3.44
CA LEU A 112 -9.56 4.61 4.01
C LEU A 112 -8.25 4.66 4.79
N LEU A 113 -7.41 5.66 4.48
CA LEU A 113 -6.22 5.99 5.27
C LEU A 113 -6.60 7.00 6.36
N VAL A 114 -6.24 6.70 7.60
CA VAL A 114 -6.48 7.56 8.76
C VAL A 114 -5.17 7.70 9.53
N SER A 115 -4.67 8.93 9.67
CA SER A 115 -3.62 9.23 10.65
C SER A 115 -4.28 9.53 12.00
N PRO A 116 -3.93 8.85 13.10
CA PRO A 116 -4.49 9.15 14.42
C PRO A 116 -4.28 10.62 14.83
N ASN A 117 -3.24 11.27 14.32
CA ASN A 117 -2.96 12.70 14.55
C ASN A 117 -4.09 13.61 14.04
N THR A 118 -4.91 13.14 13.09
CA THR A 118 -6.05 13.92 12.58
C THR A 118 -7.09 14.19 13.65
N PHE A 119 -7.20 13.34 14.68
CA PHE A 119 -8.13 13.54 15.80
C PHE A 119 -7.86 14.85 16.56
N ASN A 120 -6.63 15.40 16.51
CA ASN A 120 -6.29 16.67 17.16
C ASN A 120 -7.13 17.85 16.62
N SER A 121 -7.60 17.75 15.37
CA SER A 121 -8.51 18.74 14.77
C SER A 121 -9.87 18.83 15.44
N LEU A 122 -10.25 17.86 16.28
CA LEU A 122 -11.50 17.87 17.03
C LEU A 122 -11.49 18.86 18.21
N GLY A 123 -10.32 19.36 18.63
CA GLY A 123 -10.21 20.32 19.73
C GLY A 123 -10.40 19.71 21.13
N LEU A 124 -10.34 18.38 21.25
CA LEU A 124 -10.57 17.66 22.52
C LEU A 124 -9.32 17.54 23.40
N GLY A 125 -8.24 18.25 23.05
CA GLY A 125 -6.99 18.28 23.83
C GLY A 125 -6.16 17.02 23.74
N LEU A 126 -6.27 16.29 22.63
CA LEU A 126 -5.36 15.19 22.27
C LEU A 126 -3.97 15.76 21.96
N THR A 127 -2.93 15.10 22.45
CA THR A 127 -1.55 15.62 22.38
C THR A 127 -0.53 14.61 21.89
N GLN A 128 -0.89 13.32 21.81
CA GLN A 128 0.06 12.30 21.37
C GLN A 128 0.31 12.41 19.86
N LEU A 129 1.56 12.15 19.46
CA LEU A 129 1.99 12.09 18.07
C LEU A 129 2.26 10.65 17.67
N TYR A 130 1.54 10.18 16.67
CA TYR A 130 1.60 8.82 16.16
C TYR A 130 2.40 8.77 14.85
N ASN A 131 3.34 7.84 14.78
CA ASN A 131 4.09 7.50 13.56
C ASN A 131 3.50 6.28 12.83
N THR A 132 2.18 6.11 12.90
CA THR A 132 1.46 5.02 12.22
C THR A 132 0.31 5.58 11.40
N THR A 133 0.01 4.91 10.29
CA THR A 133 -1.19 5.17 9.49
C THR A 133 -2.12 3.98 9.59
N TRP A 134 -3.37 4.22 9.94
CA TRP A 134 -4.40 3.19 9.95
C TRP A 134 -4.99 3.00 8.56
N VAL A 135 -5.17 1.75 8.17
CA VAL A 135 -5.77 1.35 6.89
C VAL A 135 -7.06 0.61 7.15
N TYR A 136 -8.18 1.33 7.05
CA TYR A 136 -9.51 0.72 7.17
C TYR A 136 -9.87 0.07 5.85
N ASN A 137 -10.12 -1.24 5.89
CA ASN A 137 -10.32 -2.04 4.70
C ASN A 137 -11.17 -3.28 5.02
N HIS A 138 -11.51 -4.05 3.99
CA HIS A 138 -12.35 -5.25 4.10
C HIS A 138 -11.59 -6.58 4.02
N LYS A 139 -10.28 -6.56 3.74
CA LYS A 139 -9.50 -7.74 3.29
C LYS A 139 -8.44 -8.23 4.27
N ARG A 140 -7.77 -7.33 4.97
CA ARG A 140 -6.57 -7.61 5.78
C ARG A 140 -6.65 -6.94 7.14
N LYS A 141 -6.03 -7.58 8.13
CA LYS A 141 -5.81 -7.05 9.48
C LYS A 141 -4.35 -7.21 9.89
N GLY A 142 -3.91 -6.33 10.80
CA GLY A 142 -2.60 -6.38 11.45
C GLY A 142 -1.61 -5.36 10.89
N GLU A 143 -0.42 -5.35 11.48
CA GLU A 143 0.63 -4.41 11.15
C GLU A 143 1.44 -4.85 9.93
N PHE A 144 1.69 -3.92 9.00
CA PHE A 144 2.53 -4.15 7.84
C PHE A 144 3.52 -2.99 7.65
N GLN A 145 4.77 -3.33 7.35
CA GLN A 145 5.77 -2.35 6.93
C GLN A 145 5.79 -2.23 5.41
N LEU A 146 5.52 -1.04 4.89
CA LEU A 146 5.52 -0.73 3.47
C LEU A 146 6.37 0.52 3.25
N ASN A 147 7.39 0.44 2.40
CA ASN A 147 8.32 1.55 2.15
C ASN A 147 8.95 2.12 3.45
N GLY A 148 9.28 1.25 4.41
CA GLY A 148 9.84 1.66 5.71
C GLY A 148 8.86 2.38 6.65
N LYS A 149 7.58 2.50 6.28
CA LYS A 149 6.52 3.05 7.13
C LYS A 149 5.66 1.93 7.69
N THR A 150 5.19 2.13 8.92
CA THR A 150 4.26 1.22 9.59
C THR A 150 2.81 1.59 9.27
N PHE A 151 2.04 0.59 8.83
CA PHE A 151 0.62 0.68 8.58
C PHE A 151 -0.13 -0.34 9.42
N GLU A 152 -1.13 0.10 10.18
CA GLU A 152 -2.02 -0.78 10.95
C GLU A 152 -3.31 -1.02 10.16
N PHE A 153 -3.48 -2.23 9.64
CA PHE A 153 -4.66 -2.59 8.86
C PHE A 153 -5.77 -3.02 9.82
N LYS A 154 -6.90 -2.30 9.81
CA LYS A 154 -8.08 -2.63 10.61
C LYS A 154 -9.24 -3.04 9.71
N LEU A 155 -9.84 -4.20 10.02
CA LEU A 155 -11.08 -4.61 9.35
C LEU A 155 -12.24 -3.77 9.84
N LYS A 156 -12.96 -3.15 8.91
CA LYS A 156 -14.20 -2.41 9.17
C LYS A 156 -15.28 -2.91 8.22
N SER A 157 -16.53 -2.98 8.68
CA SER A 157 -17.66 -3.32 7.81
C SER A 157 -18.02 -2.18 6.86
N SER A 158 -17.77 -0.93 7.26
CA SER A 158 -17.91 0.25 6.42
C SER A 158 -17.08 1.41 6.97
N PHE A 159 -16.75 2.35 6.09
CA PHE A 159 -16.11 3.64 6.37
C PHE A 159 -16.58 4.65 5.30
N PRO A 160 -16.52 5.96 5.55
CA PRO A 160 -16.92 6.94 4.57
C PRO A 160 -15.85 7.14 3.49
N LYS A 161 -16.28 7.59 2.30
CA LYS A 161 -15.36 8.01 1.23
C LYS A 161 -14.65 9.34 1.53
N ILE A 162 -15.30 10.19 2.32
CA ILE A 162 -14.79 11.51 2.73
C ILE A 162 -14.87 11.57 4.26
N ILE A 163 -13.75 11.88 4.90
CA ILE A 163 -13.69 12.06 6.35
C ILE A 163 -14.37 13.39 6.71
N THR A 164 -15.49 13.29 7.41
CA THR A 164 -16.16 14.45 8.02
C THR A 164 -15.74 14.59 9.48
N ARG A 165 -15.93 15.78 10.05
CA ARG A 165 -15.64 16.04 11.47
C ARG A 165 -16.47 15.15 12.39
N GLU A 166 -17.72 14.90 12.03
CA GLU A 166 -18.64 14.02 12.74
C GLU A 166 -18.18 12.55 12.70
N TYR A 167 -17.75 12.06 11.53
CA TYR A 167 -17.17 10.72 11.43
C TYR A 167 -15.90 10.63 12.28
N LEU A 168 -15.04 11.65 12.23
CA LEU A 168 -13.78 11.67 12.95
C LEU A 168 -13.99 11.58 14.48
N LEU A 169 -15.02 12.22 15.02
CA LEU A 169 -15.40 12.06 16.43
C LEU A 169 -15.88 10.63 16.74
N VAL A 170 -16.72 10.04 15.89
CA VAL A 170 -17.17 8.66 16.04
C VAL A 170 -16.00 7.69 16.00
N ASP A 171 -15.05 7.92 15.08
CA ASP A 171 -13.88 7.07 14.92
C ASP A 171 -12.88 7.22 16.07
N LEU A 172 -12.65 8.44 16.58
CA LEU A 172 -11.90 8.65 17.82
C LEU A 172 -12.50 7.80 18.95
N LEU A 173 -13.81 7.91 19.19
CA LEU A 173 -14.47 7.19 20.29
C LEU A 173 -14.46 5.67 20.08
N ASN A 174 -14.49 5.20 18.83
CA ASN A 174 -14.37 3.78 18.51
C ASN A 174 -13.01 3.20 18.87
N ASN A 175 -11.94 4.02 18.79
CA ASN A 175 -10.56 3.58 18.95
C ASN A 175 -9.87 4.19 20.18
N ILE A 176 -10.58 4.91 21.05
CA ILE A 176 -9.97 5.68 22.15
C ILE A 176 -9.20 4.81 23.15
N GLU A 177 -9.52 3.53 23.23
CA GLU A 177 -8.78 2.54 24.05
C GLU A 177 -7.46 2.09 23.41
N ASP A 178 -7.34 2.20 22.09
CA ASP A 178 -6.11 1.88 21.35
C ASP A 178 -5.14 3.08 21.33
N LEU A 179 -5.59 4.25 21.78
CA LEU A 179 -4.81 5.49 21.81
C LEU A 179 -4.14 5.65 23.18
N ALA A 180 -2.89 6.14 23.19
CA ALA A 180 -2.14 6.46 24.40
C ALA A 180 -2.57 7.83 25.00
N GLU A 181 -3.87 8.12 24.95
CA GLU A 181 -4.46 9.40 25.36
C GLU A 181 -5.16 9.26 26.71
N ASP A 182 -5.23 10.35 27.48
CA ASP A 182 -6.08 10.38 28.67
C ASP A 182 -7.55 10.39 28.24
N GLN A 183 -8.17 9.21 28.33
CA GLN A 183 -9.55 9.03 27.95
C GLN A 183 -10.48 9.92 28.79
N SER A 184 -10.23 10.06 30.09
CA SER A 184 -11.08 10.85 30.98
C SER A 184 -11.05 12.31 30.58
N GLN A 185 -9.85 12.88 30.43
CA GLN A 185 -9.68 14.28 30.04
C GLN A 185 -10.29 14.60 28.66
N THR A 186 -10.16 13.67 27.71
CA THR A 186 -10.74 13.83 26.36
C THR A 186 -12.26 13.86 26.43
N LEU A 187 -12.86 13.02 27.27
CA LEU A 187 -14.31 12.87 27.37
C LEU A 187 -14.96 13.98 28.18
N ASP A 188 -14.29 14.51 29.20
CA ASP A 188 -14.79 15.62 30.00
C ASP A 188 -14.91 16.91 29.19
N LYS A 189 -14.10 17.05 28.13
CA LYS A 189 -14.17 18.17 27.18
C LYS A 189 -15.27 18.02 26.14
N LEU A 190 -15.76 16.80 25.90
CA LEU A 190 -16.69 16.52 24.81
C LEU A 190 -18.05 17.22 24.97
N PRO A 191 -18.70 17.24 26.16
CA PRO A 191 -19.95 17.97 26.36
C PRO A 191 -19.84 19.46 26.00
N ASN A 192 -18.73 20.12 26.34
CA ASN A 192 -18.53 21.54 26.06
C ASN A 192 -18.24 21.84 24.58
N ASN A 193 -17.94 20.81 23.78
CA ASN A 193 -17.62 20.96 22.36
C ASN A 193 -18.70 20.39 21.43
N ILE A 194 -19.70 19.70 21.96
CA ILE A 194 -20.67 18.93 21.17
C ILE A 194 -21.55 19.83 20.30
N ASP A 195 -21.85 21.05 20.75
CA ASP A 195 -22.65 22.03 20.01
C ASP A 195 -21.94 22.56 18.75
N SER A 196 -20.63 22.36 18.66
CA SER A 196 -19.87 22.70 17.46
C SER A 196 -20.03 21.69 16.32
N PHE A 197 -20.68 20.54 16.56
CA PHE A 197 -20.91 19.50 15.55
C PHE A 197 -22.31 19.65 14.95
N ASN A 198 -22.46 19.23 13.68
CA ASN A 198 -23.79 19.09 13.12
C ASN A 198 -24.48 17.85 13.73
N ALA A 199 -25.54 18.08 14.52
CA ALA A 199 -26.20 17.04 15.30
C ALA A 199 -26.76 15.89 14.42
N ASP A 200 -27.39 16.22 13.30
CA ASP A 200 -27.97 15.22 12.38
C ASP A 200 -26.86 14.38 11.72
N ALA A 201 -25.81 15.04 11.24
CA ALA A 201 -24.65 14.38 10.65
C ALA A 201 -23.92 13.50 11.68
N LEU A 202 -23.80 13.95 12.94
CA LEU A 202 -23.20 13.19 14.03
C LEU A 202 -24.02 11.95 14.35
N MET A 203 -25.35 12.09 14.42
CA MET A 203 -26.23 10.95 14.65
C MET A 203 -26.21 9.95 13.50
N LYS A 204 -26.19 10.43 12.26
CA LYS A 204 -26.02 9.58 11.08
C LYS A 204 -24.69 8.83 11.10
N ALA A 205 -23.57 9.54 11.34
CA ALA A 205 -22.24 8.93 11.42
C ALA A 205 -22.16 7.91 12.56
N THR A 206 -22.75 8.22 13.72
CA THR A 206 -22.82 7.32 14.88
C THR A 206 -23.56 6.03 14.54
N GLN A 207 -24.68 6.11 13.83
CA GLN A 207 -25.44 4.91 13.46
C GLN A 207 -24.72 4.04 12.44
N LEU A 208 -24.10 4.67 11.43
CA LEU A 208 -23.40 3.96 10.36
C LEU A 208 -22.08 3.34 10.83
N TYR A 209 -21.29 4.07 11.61
CA TYR A 209 -19.88 3.73 11.87
C TYR A 209 -19.54 3.49 13.34
N GLY A 210 -20.42 3.84 14.28
CA GLY A 210 -20.17 3.67 15.71
C GLY A 210 -20.27 2.21 16.16
N ASN A 211 -19.34 1.76 17.00
CA ASN A 211 -19.48 0.49 17.72
C ASN A 211 -20.50 0.65 18.88
N GLY A 212 -20.89 -0.47 19.52
CA GLY A 212 -21.90 -0.44 20.58
C GLY A 212 -21.56 0.49 21.77
N LYS A 213 -20.28 0.59 22.15
CA LYS A 213 -19.82 1.49 23.23
C LYS A 213 -19.93 2.95 22.81
N THR A 214 -19.46 3.29 21.62
CA THR A 214 -19.53 4.64 21.03
C THR A 214 -20.96 5.11 20.90
N LYS A 215 -21.86 4.26 20.36
CA LYS A 215 -23.29 4.59 20.23
C LYS A 215 -23.93 4.93 21.58
N ARG A 216 -23.66 4.14 22.63
CA ARG A 216 -24.19 4.41 23.98
C ARG A 216 -23.65 5.72 24.55
N LYS A 217 -22.34 5.96 24.39
CA LYS A 217 -21.68 7.17 24.90
C LYS A 217 -22.22 8.44 24.25
N LEU A 218 -22.24 8.50 22.91
CA LEU A 218 -22.76 9.67 22.19
C LEU A 218 -24.23 9.91 22.47
N LYS A 219 -25.04 8.84 22.55
CA LYS A 219 -26.45 8.94 22.94
C LYS A 219 -26.62 9.57 24.33
N SER A 220 -25.77 9.24 25.29
CA SER A 220 -25.82 9.81 26.64
C SER A 220 -25.47 11.30 26.65
N ILE A 221 -24.38 11.68 25.96
CA ILE A 221 -23.89 13.06 25.91
C ILE A 221 -24.90 13.97 25.20
N VAL A 222 -25.36 13.55 24.02
CA VAL A 222 -26.33 14.31 23.23
C VAL A 222 -27.64 14.52 24.00
N ARG A 223 -28.14 13.49 24.70
CA ARG A 223 -29.32 13.62 25.56
C ARG A 223 -29.13 14.60 26.71
N TYR A 224 -27.98 14.54 27.38
CA TYR A 224 -27.68 15.45 28.47
C TYR A 224 -27.68 16.89 27.98
N VAL A 225 -27.03 17.15 26.85
CA VAL A 225 -26.95 18.51 26.27
C VAL A 225 -28.33 19.01 25.86
N PHE A 226 -29.14 18.21 25.16
CA PHE A 226 -30.51 18.61 24.80
C PHE A 226 -31.45 18.83 26.01
N GLN A 227 -31.16 18.26 27.16
CA GLN A 227 -31.95 18.46 28.39
C GLN A 227 -31.53 19.71 29.18
N HIS A 228 -30.35 20.26 28.91
CA HIS A 228 -29.74 21.35 29.69
C HIS A 228 -29.28 22.54 28.82
N ALA A 229 -29.58 22.52 27.52
CA ALA A 229 -29.48 23.65 26.59
C ALA A 229 -30.76 24.48 26.63
#